data_AF-A0A3B8YVK3-F1
#
_entry.id   AF-A0A3B8YVK3-F1
#
_cell.length_a   1.000
_cell.length_b   1.000
_cell.length_c   1.000
_cell.angle_alpha   90.00
_cell.angle_beta   90.00
_cell.angle_gamma   90.00
#
_symmetry.space_group_name_H-M   'P 1'
#
loop_
_entity.id
_entity.type
_entity.pdbx_description
1 polymer ?
#
loop_
_entity_poly.entity_id
_entity_poly.type
_entity_poly.pdbx_seq_one_letter_code
_entity_poly.pdbx_strand_id
1 'polypeptide(L)'
;QRTMNTHLGACVTLTESDVDEELVEASAITYLEGYLWDPPEAKQAFRKAMGIAHGANRKVALTLSDAFCVDRYREEFCNLVDAEADILFANEAEIISLYKATSFDEALQQVKASGTLAALTRGERGSVVVTGSEVHEIACDPVAKVVDTTGAGDQFAAGFLHGLTQG
;
A
#
# COMPACT_ATOMS: atom_id res chain seq x y z
N GLN A 1 -4.34 16.27 11.80
CA GLN A 1 -5.26 15.12 11.75
C GLN A 1 -6.41 15.46 10.82
N ARG A 2 -6.91 14.48 10.06
CA ARG A 2 -8.07 14.61 9.17
C ARG A 2 -9.06 13.47 9.44
N THR A 3 -10.33 13.69 9.10
CA THR A 3 -11.39 12.67 9.14
C THR A 3 -12.14 12.73 7.82
N MET A 4 -12.24 11.59 7.13
CA MET A 4 -12.86 11.51 5.81
C MET A 4 -14.24 10.86 5.93
N ASN A 5 -15.20 11.35 5.15
CA ASN A 5 -16.54 10.78 5.02
C ASN A 5 -16.82 10.60 3.52
N THR A 6 -16.61 9.39 3.01
CA THR A 6 -16.65 9.11 1.57
C THR A 6 -17.97 8.47 1.18
N HIS A 7 -18.71 9.10 0.27
CA HIS A 7 -19.81 8.47 -0.44
C HIS A 7 -19.27 7.88 -1.76
N LEU A 8 -19.25 6.55 -1.88
CA LEU A 8 -18.59 5.87 -3.00
C LEU A 8 -19.21 6.18 -4.37
N GLY A 9 -20.52 6.41 -4.46
CA GLY A 9 -21.17 6.78 -5.72
C GLY A 9 -20.77 5.87 -6.90
N ALA A 10 -20.27 6.45 -7.99
CA ALA A 10 -19.83 5.70 -9.17
C ALA A 10 -18.60 4.81 -8.95
N CYS A 11 -17.83 4.97 -7.86
CA CYS A 11 -16.66 4.12 -7.60
C CYS A 11 -17.04 2.64 -7.44
N VAL A 12 -18.30 2.33 -7.10
CA VAL A 12 -18.79 0.94 -7.01
C VAL A 12 -18.97 0.27 -8.37
N THR A 13 -18.87 1.02 -9.47
CA THR A 13 -19.04 0.50 -10.83
C THR A 13 -17.72 0.14 -11.50
N LEU A 14 -16.59 0.17 -10.77
CA LEU A 14 -15.32 -0.31 -11.28
C LEU A 14 -15.36 -1.83 -11.43
N THR A 15 -15.01 -2.31 -12.62
CA THR A 15 -15.02 -3.72 -12.98
C THR A 15 -13.77 -4.12 -13.77
N GLU A 16 -13.64 -5.41 -14.09
CA GLU A 16 -12.53 -5.91 -14.91
C GLU A 16 -12.46 -5.30 -16.32
N SER A 17 -13.59 -4.82 -16.87
CA SER A 17 -13.60 -4.19 -18.20
C SER A 17 -12.93 -2.82 -18.22
N ASP A 18 -12.76 -2.20 -17.06
CA ASP A 18 -12.11 -0.89 -16.91
C ASP A 18 -10.58 -1.03 -16.80
N VAL A 19 -10.05 -2.26 -16.70
CA VAL A 19 -8.62 -2.54 -16.67
C VAL A 19 -8.09 -2.58 -18.11
N ASP A 20 -7.37 -1.53 -18.48
CA ASP A 20 -6.60 -1.43 -19.72
C ASP A 20 -5.34 -2.30 -19.63
N GLU A 21 -5.34 -3.40 -20.37
CA GLU A 21 -4.27 -4.40 -20.35
C GLU A 21 -2.95 -3.83 -20.89
N GLU A 22 -2.98 -3.12 -22.02
CA GLU A 22 -1.78 -2.56 -22.64
C GLU A 22 -1.11 -1.53 -21.71
N LEU A 23 -1.91 -0.72 -21.01
CA LEU A 23 -1.39 0.24 -20.04
C LEU A 23 -0.71 -0.44 -18.85
N VAL A 24 -1.30 -1.52 -18.33
CA VAL A 24 -0.73 -2.28 -17.21
C VAL A 24 0.57 -2.97 -17.62
N GLU A 25 0.62 -3.60 -18.80
CA GLU A 25 1.83 -4.26 -19.32
C GLU A 25 2.98 -3.27 -19.58
N ALA A 26 2.65 -2.05 -20.01
CA ALA A 26 3.62 -0.97 -20.25
C ALA A 26 4.14 -0.33 -18.95
N SER A 27 3.46 -0.52 -17.82
CA SER A 27 3.79 0.12 -16.55
C SER A 27 4.86 -0.64 -15.78
N ALA A 28 5.90 0.05 -15.27
CA ALA A 28 6.93 -0.59 -14.46
C ALA A 28 6.38 -1.11 -13.12
N ILE A 29 5.45 -0.36 -12.52
CA ILE A 29 4.80 -0.66 -11.26
C ILE A 29 3.32 -0.30 -11.36
N THR A 30 2.44 -1.22 -11.01
CA THR A 30 1.00 -0.97 -10.85
C THR A 30 0.70 -0.76 -9.37
N TYR A 31 0.31 0.46 -8.98
CA TYR A 31 -0.02 0.81 -7.60
C TYR A 31 -1.52 0.73 -7.35
N LEU A 32 -1.92 0.03 -6.29
CA LEU A 32 -3.30 -0.31 -6.00
C LEU A 32 -3.68 0.00 -4.54
N GLU A 33 -4.91 0.49 -4.35
CA GLU A 33 -5.43 0.89 -3.05
C GLU A 33 -6.25 -0.21 -2.38
N GLY A 34 -5.96 -0.50 -1.11
CA GLY A 34 -6.79 -1.37 -0.28
C GLY A 34 -8.27 -0.95 -0.18
N TYR A 35 -8.62 0.32 -0.39
CA TYR A 35 -10.02 0.76 -0.46
C TYR A 35 -10.84 0.08 -1.57
N LEU A 36 -10.20 -0.38 -2.65
CA LEU A 36 -10.86 -1.13 -3.71
C LEU A 36 -11.30 -2.53 -3.27
N TRP A 37 -10.96 -2.95 -2.05
CA TRP A 37 -11.34 -4.24 -1.50
C TRP A 37 -12.76 -4.26 -0.91
N ASP A 38 -13.47 -3.12 -0.83
CA ASP A 38 -14.86 -3.09 -0.38
C ASP A 38 -15.84 -3.66 -1.45
N PRO A 39 -15.86 -3.17 -2.71
CA PRO A 39 -16.78 -3.68 -3.73
C PRO A 39 -16.30 -5.02 -4.35
N PRO A 40 -17.17 -6.04 -4.50
CA PRO A 40 -16.80 -7.34 -5.07
C PRO A 40 -16.20 -7.27 -6.49
N GLU A 41 -16.77 -6.42 -7.36
CA GLU A 41 -16.34 -6.24 -8.74
C GLU A 41 -14.98 -5.53 -8.81
N ALA A 42 -14.73 -4.59 -7.90
CA ALA A 42 -13.44 -3.92 -7.79
C ALA A 42 -12.33 -4.89 -7.37
N LYS A 43 -12.60 -5.87 -6.49
CA LYS A 43 -11.65 -6.96 -6.18
C LYS A 43 -11.26 -7.78 -7.41
N GLN A 44 -12.20 -8.01 -8.34
CA GLN A 44 -11.92 -8.75 -9.57
C GLN A 44 -11.03 -7.91 -10.50
N ALA A 45 -11.35 -6.63 -10.69
CA ALA A 45 -10.50 -5.69 -11.43
C ALA A 45 -9.08 -5.61 -10.85
N PHE A 46 -8.98 -5.56 -9.53
CA PHE A 46 -7.72 -5.56 -8.79
C PHE A 46 -6.86 -6.79 -9.12
N ARG A 47 -7.44 -7.99 -8.97
CA ARG A 47 -6.74 -9.25 -9.27
C ARG A 47 -6.37 -9.36 -10.76
N LYS A 48 -7.23 -8.91 -11.67
CA LYS A 48 -6.92 -8.86 -13.10
C LYS A 48 -5.69 -7.99 -13.36
N ALA A 49 -5.65 -6.78 -12.80
CA ALA A 49 -4.51 -5.87 -12.96
C ALA A 49 -3.19 -6.46 -12.42
N MET A 50 -3.25 -7.15 -11.27
CA MET A 50 -2.08 -7.84 -10.71
C MET A 50 -1.60 -8.98 -11.61
N GLY A 51 -2.52 -9.82 -12.09
CA GLY A 51 -2.20 -10.92 -12.99
C GLY A 51 -1.55 -10.45 -14.29
N ILE A 52 -2.05 -9.36 -14.89
CA ILE A 52 -1.45 -8.74 -16.08
C ILE A 52 -0.06 -8.21 -15.75
N ALA A 53 0.10 -7.45 -14.66
CA ALA A 53 1.38 -6.88 -14.26
C ALA A 53 2.44 -7.98 -14.07
N HIS A 54 2.15 -9.01 -13.28
CA HIS A 54 3.07 -10.14 -13.07
C HIS A 54 3.32 -10.94 -14.36
N GLY A 55 2.29 -11.15 -15.18
CA GLY A 55 2.42 -11.80 -16.49
C GLY A 55 3.39 -11.08 -17.43
N ALA A 56 3.44 -9.75 -17.36
CA ALA A 56 4.37 -8.89 -18.08
C ALA A 56 5.70 -8.65 -17.33
N ASN A 57 5.96 -9.39 -16.24
CA ASN A 57 7.15 -9.25 -15.39
C ASN A 57 7.32 -7.81 -14.85
N ARG A 58 6.20 -7.19 -14.47
CA ARG A 58 6.09 -5.89 -13.79
C ARG A 58 5.82 -6.11 -12.31
N LYS A 59 5.96 -5.05 -11.52
CA LYS A 59 5.72 -5.09 -10.07
C LYS A 59 4.34 -4.59 -9.71
N VAL A 60 3.79 -5.12 -8.63
CA VAL A 60 2.59 -4.62 -7.98
C VAL A 60 2.96 -3.94 -6.67
N ALA A 61 2.46 -2.72 -6.48
CA ALA A 61 2.53 -2.01 -5.22
C ALA A 61 1.14 -1.90 -4.59
N LEU A 62 1.04 -2.16 -3.29
CA LEU A 62 -0.20 -2.12 -2.53
C LEU A 62 -0.08 -1.07 -1.42
N THR A 63 -1.11 -0.25 -1.22
CA THR A 63 -1.29 0.48 0.05
C THR A 63 -2.42 -0.11 0.88
N LEU A 64 -2.19 -0.27 2.19
CA LEU A 64 -3.23 -0.70 3.13
C LEU A 64 -4.37 0.30 3.29
N SER A 65 -4.17 1.56 2.86
CA SER A 65 -5.16 2.65 2.82
C SER A 65 -5.66 3.15 4.17
N ASP A 66 -6.25 2.27 4.99
CA ASP A 66 -6.83 2.61 6.29
C ASP A 66 -6.96 1.38 7.20
N ALA A 67 -6.70 1.57 8.50
CA ALA A 67 -6.69 0.48 9.47
C ALA A 67 -8.06 -0.22 9.64
N PHE A 68 -9.19 0.46 9.43
CA PHE A 68 -10.51 -0.17 9.47
C PHE A 68 -10.78 -1.03 8.23
N CYS A 69 -10.24 -0.64 7.07
CA CYS A 69 -10.27 -1.48 5.86
C CYS A 69 -9.44 -2.75 6.08
N VAL A 70 -8.24 -2.58 6.66
CA VAL A 70 -7.36 -3.70 7.04
C VAL A 70 -8.06 -4.66 8.00
N ASP A 71 -8.68 -4.17 9.08
CA ASP A 71 -9.32 -5.06 10.06
C ASP A 71 -10.48 -5.86 9.45
N ARG A 72 -11.23 -5.26 8.52
CA ARG A 72 -12.37 -5.91 7.84
C ARG A 72 -11.94 -7.08 6.95
N TYR A 73 -10.80 -6.96 6.26
CA TYR A 73 -10.32 -7.93 5.27
C TYR A 73 -8.93 -8.47 5.60
N ARG A 74 -8.56 -8.50 6.88
CA ARG A 74 -7.19 -8.76 7.32
C ARG A 74 -6.57 -10.01 6.72
N GLU A 75 -7.29 -11.13 6.74
CA GLU A 75 -6.78 -12.40 6.21
C GLU A 75 -6.49 -12.32 4.70
N GLU A 76 -7.33 -11.61 3.94
CA GLU A 76 -7.10 -11.37 2.52
C GLU A 76 -5.90 -10.44 2.31
N PHE A 77 -5.75 -9.39 3.11
CA PHE A 77 -4.58 -8.51 3.04
C PHE A 77 -3.28 -9.20 3.43
N CYS A 78 -3.27 -10.07 4.44
CA CYS A 78 -2.08 -10.86 4.76
C CYS A 78 -1.67 -11.72 3.57
N ASN A 79 -2.63 -12.41 2.93
CA ASN A 79 -2.35 -13.20 1.74
C ASN A 79 -1.84 -12.34 0.58
N LEU A 80 -2.43 -11.16 0.35
CA LEU A 80 -1.95 -10.22 -0.67
C LEU A 80 -0.50 -9.81 -0.39
N VAL A 81 -0.19 -9.43 0.84
CA VAL A 81 1.16 -8.99 1.24
C VAL A 81 2.18 -10.11 1.08
N ASP A 82 1.84 -11.32 1.51
CA ASP A 82 2.78 -12.44 1.56
C ASP A 82 2.97 -13.14 0.20
N ALA A 83 1.96 -13.10 -0.68
CA ALA A 83 1.97 -13.90 -1.90
C ALA A 83 1.89 -13.10 -3.20
N GLU A 84 1.38 -11.87 -3.18
CA GLU A 84 1.01 -11.18 -4.42
C GLU A 84 1.54 -9.74 -4.53
N ALA A 85 1.84 -9.04 -3.44
CA ALA A 85 2.40 -7.69 -3.47
C ALA A 85 3.93 -7.73 -3.53
N ASP A 86 4.52 -7.01 -4.48
CA ASP A 86 5.98 -6.84 -4.53
C ASP A 86 6.43 -5.70 -3.60
N ILE A 87 5.57 -4.69 -3.40
CA ILE A 87 5.85 -3.48 -2.64
C ILE A 87 4.64 -3.15 -1.76
N LEU A 88 4.85 -2.97 -0.47
CA LEU A 88 3.83 -2.60 0.51
C LEU A 88 4.05 -1.18 1.03
N PHE A 89 2.99 -0.38 1.03
CA PHE A 89 2.90 0.89 1.72
C PHE A 89 1.90 0.81 2.87
N ALA A 90 2.31 1.22 4.06
CA ALA A 90 1.44 1.30 5.22
C ALA A 90 1.93 2.40 6.17
N ASN A 91 1.06 2.94 7.00
CA ASN A 91 1.48 3.65 8.20
C ASN A 91 1.58 2.71 9.41
N GLU A 92 2.13 3.23 10.51
CA GLU A 92 2.29 2.50 11.77
C GLU A 92 0.97 1.88 12.30
N ALA A 93 -0.16 2.57 12.17
CA ALA A 93 -1.44 2.05 12.66
C ALA A 93 -1.96 0.89 11.78
N GLU A 94 -1.83 1.02 10.46
CA GLU A 94 -2.25 0.00 9.49
C GLU A 94 -1.43 -1.28 9.60
N ILE A 95 -0.10 -1.17 9.71
CA ILE A 95 0.76 -2.36 9.79
C ILE A 95 0.59 -3.11 11.12
N ILE A 96 0.36 -2.37 12.21
CA ILE A 96 0.00 -2.96 13.51
C ILE A 96 -1.35 -3.68 13.42
N SER A 97 -2.33 -3.06 12.74
CA SER A 97 -3.65 -3.67 12.51
C SER A 97 -3.56 -4.95 11.68
N LEU A 98 -2.79 -4.92 10.57
CA LEU A 98 -2.62 -6.06 9.66
C LEU A 98 -2.12 -7.30 10.39
N TYR A 99 -1.10 -7.12 11.23
CA TYR A 99 -0.47 -8.23 11.94
C TYR A 99 -1.04 -8.49 13.34
N LYS A 100 -2.07 -7.74 13.76
CA LYS A 100 -2.59 -7.75 15.15
C LYS A 100 -1.47 -7.61 16.19
N ALA A 101 -0.46 -6.83 15.87
CA ALA A 101 0.70 -6.64 16.71
C ALA A 101 0.35 -5.74 17.91
N THR A 102 1.13 -5.85 18.98
CA THR A 102 1.02 -4.98 20.16
C THR A 102 1.94 -3.76 20.07
N SER A 103 2.86 -3.73 19.10
CA SER A 103 3.81 -2.65 18.87
C SER A 103 4.24 -2.58 17.41
N PHE A 104 4.81 -1.44 17.02
CA PHE A 104 5.42 -1.27 15.70
C PHE A 104 6.56 -2.26 15.47
N ASP A 105 7.41 -2.49 16.48
CA ASP A 105 8.56 -3.39 16.34
C ASP A 105 8.13 -4.84 16.10
N GLU A 106 7.05 -5.28 16.74
CA GLU A 106 6.46 -6.60 16.50
C GLU A 106 5.87 -6.69 15.08
N ALA A 107 5.16 -5.67 14.60
CA ALA A 107 4.67 -5.62 13.22
C ALA A 107 5.82 -5.59 12.20
N LEU A 108 6.90 -4.88 12.53
CA LEU A 108 8.11 -4.78 11.71
C LEU A 108 8.79 -6.15 11.55
N GLN A 109 8.86 -6.96 12.61
CA GLN A 109 9.39 -8.33 12.50
C GLN A 109 8.52 -9.21 11.61
N GLN A 110 7.20 -9.07 11.69
CA GLN A 110 6.27 -9.87 10.88
C GLN A 110 6.34 -9.49 9.39
N VAL A 111 6.33 -8.19 9.06
CA VAL A 111 6.49 -7.76 7.66
C VAL A 111 7.87 -8.14 7.12
N LYS A 112 8.92 -8.08 7.93
CA LYS A 112 10.26 -8.54 7.53
C LYS A 112 10.26 -10.05 7.21
N ALA A 113 9.52 -10.84 7.97
CA ALA A 113 9.39 -12.28 7.73
C ALA A 113 8.62 -12.61 6.44
N SER A 114 7.71 -11.74 5.98
CA SER A 114 7.03 -11.91 4.69
C SER A 114 7.99 -11.83 3.49
N GLY A 115 9.10 -11.10 3.62
CA GLY A 115 10.05 -10.86 2.54
C GLY A 115 9.65 -9.74 1.57
N THR A 116 8.44 -9.19 1.71
CA THR A 116 7.92 -8.10 0.86
C THR A 116 8.65 -6.79 1.12
N LEU A 117 8.97 -6.04 0.06
CA LEU A 117 9.55 -4.69 0.19
C LEU A 117 8.50 -3.79 0.84
N ALA A 118 8.72 -3.33 2.07
CA ALA A 118 7.73 -2.52 2.78
C ALA A 118 8.27 -1.13 3.09
N ALA A 119 7.50 -0.09 2.78
CA ALA A 119 7.76 1.30 3.12
C ALA A 119 6.72 1.78 4.14
N LEU A 120 7.13 1.90 5.40
CA LEU A 120 6.27 2.13 6.55
C LEU A 120 6.40 3.57 7.06
N THR A 121 5.33 4.36 6.98
CA THR A 121 5.33 5.75 7.47
C THR A 121 4.96 5.84 8.96
N ARG A 122 5.61 6.76 9.69
CA ARG A 122 5.49 6.89 11.15
C ARG A 122 5.20 8.32 11.61
N GLY A 123 4.55 9.11 10.77
CA GLY A 123 4.25 10.53 11.06
C GLY A 123 5.54 11.34 11.17
N GLU A 124 5.66 12.17 12.21
CA GLU A 124 6.86 12.97 12.45
C GLU A 124 8.13 12.15 12.74
N ARG A 125 7.98 10.85 13.07
CA ARG A 125 9.11 9.93 13.25
C ARG A 125 9.74 9.47 11.93
N GLY A 126 9.20 9.92 10.78
CA GLY A 126 9.73 9.59 9.47
C GLY A 126 9.17 8.28 8.91
N SER A 127 10.03 7.45 8.34
CA SER A 127 9.65 6.17 7.75
C SER A 127 10.69 5.08 7.95
N VAL A 128 10.26 3.83 7.85
CA VAL A 128 11.11 2.65 7.88
C VAL A 128 10.90 1.85 6.60
N VAL A 129 11.98 1.55 5.87
CA VAL A 129 11.94 0.73 4.65
C VAL A 129 12.59 -0.62 4.94
N VAL A 130 11.87 -1.69 4.64
CA VAL A 130 12.31 -3.08 4.86
C VAL A 130 12.53 -3.75 3.51
N THR A 131 13.72 -4.32 3.30
CA THR A 131 14.03 -5.08 2.09
C THR A 131 14.90 -6.29 2.44
N GLY A 132 14.35 -7.50 2.27
CA GLY A 132 15.01 -8.72 2.72
C GLY A 132 15.40 -8.66 4.21
N SER A 133 16.70 -8.71 4.51
CA SER A 133 17.20 -8.61 5.88
C SER A 133 17.48 -7.17 6.34
N GLU A 134 17.44 -6.19 5.43
CA GLU A 134 17.79 -4.80 5.69
C GLU A 134 16.60 -3.98 6.20
N VAL A 135 16.92 -3.03 7.07
CA VAL A 135 15.97 -2.06 7.62
C VAL A 135 16.63 -0.69 7.54
N HIS A 136 15.99 0.23 6.83
CA HIS A 136 16.45 1.60 6.63
C HIS A 136 15.50 2.55 7.36
N GLU A 137 16.01 3.30 8.33
CA GLU A 137 15.23 4.34 9.01
C GLU A 137 15.54 5.71 8.39
N ILE A 138 14.49 6.43 7.98
CA ILE A 138 14.60 7.74 7.33
C ILE A 138 13.86 8.75 8.19
N ALA A 139 14.58 9.75 8.69
CA ALA A 139 14.00 10.82 9.47
C ALA A 139 13.06 11.69 8.61
N CYS A 140 12.00 12.23 9.23
CA CYS A 140 11.15 13.23 8.58
C CYS A 140 11.87 14.59 8.56
N ASP A 141 11.71 15.33 7.46
CA ASP A 141 12.12 16.73 7.43
C ASP A 141 11.29 17.59 8.40
N PRO A 142 11.91 18.55 9.11
CA PRO A 142 11.20 19.38 10.06
C PRO A 142 10.21 20.31 9.35
N VAL A 143 8.94 20.22 9.74
CA VAL A 143 7.88 21.10 9.22
C VAL A 143 7.54 22.16 10.28
N ALA A 144 7.58 23.43 9.90
CA ALA A 144 7.31 24.54 10.83
C ALA A 144 5.87 24.54 11.36
N LYS A 145 4.90 24.09 10.55
CA LYS A 145 3.49 23.97 10.94
C LYS A 145 2.79 22.91 10.08
N VAL A 146 2.16 21.93 10.74
CA VAL A 146 1.27 20.98 10.06
C VAL A 146 -0.07 21.68 9.79
N VAL A 147 -0.36 21.94 8.51
CA VAL A 147 -1.59 22.62 8.06
C VAL A 147 -2.70 21.59 7.81
N ASP A 148 -2.40 20.59 6.99
CA ASP A 148 -3.28 19.47 6.67
C ASP A 148 -2.42 18.22 6.41
N THR A 149 -2.89 17.07 6.87
CA THR A 149 -2.25 15.77 6.71
C THR A 149 -2.81 14.97 5.54
N THR A 150 -3.85 15.48 4.86
CA THR A 150 -4.46 14.85 3.68
C THR A 150 -3.42 14.69 2.58
N GLY A 151 -3.31 13.48 2.02
CA GLY A 151 -2.37 13.16 0.94
C GLY A 151 -0.93 12.92 1.35
N ALA A 152 -0.58 12.97 2.65
CA ALA A 152 0.80 12.77 3.09
C ALA A 152 1.34 11.37 2.73
N GLY A 153 0.53 10.32 2.93
CA GLY A 153 0.87 8.95 2.53
C GLY A 153 0.98 8.79 1.02
N ASP A 154 0.05 9.39 0.29
CA ASP A 154 -0.01 9.33 -1.18
C ASP A 154 1.23 9.97 -1.82
N GLN A 155 1.65 11.15 -1.31
CA GLN A 155 2.86 11.82 -1.78
C GLN A 155 4.13 11.08 -1.38
N PHE A 156 4.16 10.44 -0.21
CA PHE A 156 5.26 9.57 0.16
C PHE A 156 5.39 8.38 -0.80
N ALA A 157 4.28 7.71 -1.12
CA ALA A 157 4.26 6.61 -2.08
C ALA A 157 4.71 7.08 -3.48
N ALA A 158 4.22 8.24 -3.94
CA ALA A 158 4.62 8.83 -5.22
C ALA A 158 6.14 9.09 -5.29
N GLY A 159 6.72 9.72 -4.26
CA GLY A 159 8.16 9.97 -4.21
C GLY A 159 9.00 8.68 -4.17
N PHE A 160 8.56 7.71 -3.36
CA PHE A 160 9.23 6.41 -3.25
C PHE A 160 9.19 5.62 -4.56
N LEU A 161 8.02 5.52 -5.19
CA LEU A 161 7.84 4.83 -6.48
C LEU A 161 8.60 5.54 -7.60
N HIS A 162 8.61 6.88 -7.61
CA HIS A 162 9.44 7.63 -8.55
C HIS A 162 10.91 7.24 -8.41
N GLY A 163 11.46 7.27 -7.20
CA GLY A 163 12.84 6.84 -6.94
C GLY A 163 13.12 5.42 -7.41
N LEU A 164 12.25 4.45 -7.06
CA LEU A 164 12.41 3.06 -7.50
C LEU A 164 12.41 2.88 -9.02
N THR A 165 11.66 3.70 -9.76
CA THR A 165 11.60 3.61 -11.22
C THR A 165 12.76 4.30 -11.95
N GLN A 166 13.61 5.04 -11.24
CA GLN A 166 14.78 5.72 -11.82
C GLN A 166 16.11 4.99 -11.59
N GLY A 167 16.13 3.95 -10.75
CA GLY A 167 17.35 3.22 -10.36
C GLY A 167 18.22 3.99 -9.36
#